data_AF-A0A7Z8QTL5-F1
#
_entry.id   AF-A0A7Z8QTL5-F1
#
_cell.length_a   1.000
_cell.length_b   1.000
_cell.length_c   1.000
_cell.angle_alpha   90.00
_cell.angle_beta   90.00
_cell.angle_gamma   90.00
#
_symmetry.space_group_name_H-M   'P 1'
#
loop_
_entity.id
_entity.type
_entity.pdbx_description
1 polymer ?
#
loop_
_entity_poly.entity_id
_entity_poly.type
_entity_poly.pdbx_seq_one_letter_code
_entity_poly.pdbx_strand_id
1 'polypeptide(L)' 'MAKVSPLNKSFCLQNVCESNYHKLFSLIPNLRDIDESAQGFSDGKPMLHMQILEQSPYTKTIQLSHLFANEAGVL' A
#
# COMPACT_ATOMS: atom_id res chain seq x y z
N MET A 1 15.80 17.76 -11.51
CA MET A 1 14.51 17.04 -11.65
C MET A 1 13.77 17.64 -12.84
N ALA A 2 13.41 16.84 -13.84
CA ALA A 2 12.64 17.34 -14.97
C ALA A 2 11.22 17.70 -14.49
N LYS A 3 10.81 18.95 -14.69
CA LYS A 3 9.48 19.43 -14.31
C LYS A 3 8.50 18.96 -15.39
N VAL A 4 7.94 17.77 -15.21
CA VAL A 4 6.90 17.26 -16.10
C VAL A 4 5.65 18.11 -15.84
N SER A 5 5.24 18.90 -16.83
CA SER A 5 3.96 19.60 -16.82
C SER A 5 2.99 18.83 -17.71
N PRO A 6 2.29 17.80 -17.18
CA PRO A 6 1.37 17.01 -17.97
C PRO A 6 0.30 17.92 -18.57
N LEU A 7 0.20 17.90 -19.91
CA LEU A 7 -0.79 18.68 -20.67
C LEU A 7 -2.22 18.35 -20.23
N ASN A 8 -2.49 17.06 -19.99
CA ASN A 8 -3.77 16.58 -19.46
C ASN A 8 -3.56 15.96 -18.08
N LYS A 9 -3.59 16.83 -17.06
CA LYS A 9 -3.34 16.45 -15.66
C LYS A 9 -4.29 15.37 -15.16
N SER A 10 -5.57 15.45 -15.52
CA SER A 10 -6.60 14.49 -15.09
C SER A 10 -6.33 13.10 -15.65
N PHE A 11 -6.00 13.01 -16.94
CA PHE A 11 -5.64 11.74 -17.58
C PHE A 11 -4.39 11.12 -16.94
N CYS A 12 -3.36 11.93 -16.70
CA CYS A 12 -2.15 11.44 -16.03
C CYS A 12 -2.43 10.94 -14.61
N LEU A 13 -3.27 11.65 -13.84
CA LEU A 13 -3.65 11.22 -12.49
C LEU A 13 -4.44 9.91 -12.54
N GLN A 14 -5.40 9.78 -13.46
CA GLN A 14 -6.15 8.55 -13.64
C GLN A 14 -5.23 7.35 -13.90
N ASN A 15 -4.27 7.49 -14.82
CA ASN A 15 -3.33 6.40 -15.12
C ASN A 15 -2.46 6.03 -13.91
N VAL A 16 -2.04 7.01 -13.11
CA VAL A 16 -1.29 6.75 -11.87
C VAL A 16 -2.17 6.02 -10.86
N CYS A 17 -3.41 6.46 -10.68
CA CYS A 17 -4.36 5.82 -9.76
C CYS A 17 -4.66 4.37 -10.18
N GLU A 18 -4.89 4.12 -11.47
CA GLU A 18 -5.11 2.78 -12.03
C GLU A 18 -3.89 1.88 -11.84
N SER A 19 -2.68 2.37 -12.17
CA SER A 19 -1.43 1.63 -11.96
C SER A 19 -1.23 1.28 -10.48
N ASN A 20 -1.50 2.22 -9.58
CA ASN A 20 -1.38 2.00 -8.15
C ASN A 20 -2.42 1.00 -7.63
N TYR A 21 -3.65 1.04 -8.14
CA TYR A 21 -4.68 0.07 -7.82
C TYR A 21 -4.25 -1.36 -8.16
N HIS A 22 -3.75 -1.60 -9.37
CA HIS A 22 -3.26 -2.92 -9.76
C HIS A 22 -2.07 -3.41 -8.92
N LYS A 23 -1.15 -2.51 -8.57
CA LYS A 23 0.00 -2.84 -7.70
C LYS A 23 -0.46 -3.26 -6.30
N LEU A 24 -1.45 -2.57 -5.73
CA LEU A 24 -2.00 -2.93 -4.43
C LEU A 24 -2.62 -4.32 -4.43
N PHE A 25 -3.40 -4.68 -5.46
CA PHE A 25 -3.96 -6.03 -5.59
C PHE A 25 -2.93 -7.10 -5.90
N SER A 26 -1.80 -6.74 -6.51
CA SER A 26 -0.67 -7.68 -6.67
C SER A 26 0.04 -7.93 -5.35
N LEU A 27 0.13 -6.91 -4.49
CA LEU A 27 0.78 -6.98 -3.18
C LEU A 27 -0.11 -7.66 -2.12
N ILE A 28 -1.41 -7.40 -2.18
CA ILE A 28 -2.41 -7.88 -1.21
C ILE A 28 -3.63 -8.40 -2.00
N PRO A 29 -3.58 -9.63 -2.53
CA PRO A 29 -4.62 -10.16 -3.42
C PRO A 29 -6.02 -10.16 -2.82
N ASN A 30 -6.11 -10.43 -1.51
CA ASN A 30 -7.37 -10.53 -0.78
C ASN A 30 -7.74 -9.21 -0.08
N LEU A 31 -7.27 -8.06 -0.58
CA LEU A 31 -7.48 -6.73 0.05
C LEU A 31 -8.96 -6.41 0.31
N ARG A 32 -9.86 -6.92 -0.53
CA ARG A 32 -11.31 -6.71 -0.36
C ARG A 32 -11.86 -7.44 0.86
N ASP A 33 -11.29 -8.60 1.19
CA ASP A 33 -11.76 -9.51 2.24
C ASP A 33 -11.06 -9.29 3.59
N ILE A 34 -10.04 -8.41 3.65
CA ILE A 34 -9.36 -8.05 4.90
C ILE A 34 -10.14 -6.94 5.60
N ASP A 35 -10.61 -7.22 6.81
CA ASP A 35 -11.47 -6.30 7.56
C ASP A 35 -10.70 -5.44 8.58
N GLU A 36 -9.51 -5.86 9.01
CA GLU A 36 -8.75 -5.13 10.05
C GLU A 36 -7.28 -4.90 9.69
N SER A 37 -6.48 -5.96 9.59
CA SER A 37 -5.05 -5.86 9.32
C SER A 37 -4.49 -7.11 8.64
N ALA A 38 -3.33 -6.98 8.01
CA ALA A 38 -2.60 -8.09 7.41
C ALA A 38 -1.09 -7.85 7.46
N GLN A 39 -0.33 -8.95 7.47
CA GLN A 39 1.13 -8.94 7.45
C GLN A 39 1.64 -9.70 6.24
N GLY A 40 2.63 -9.13 5.55
CA GLY A 40 3.28 -9.71 4.39
C GLY A 40 4.76 -9.92 4.65
N PHE A 41 5.26 -11.10 4.29
CA PHE A 41 6.65 -11.50 4.46
C PHE A 41 7.32 -11.60 3.09
N SER A 42 8.55 -11.09 3.00
CA SER A 42 9.43 -11.27 1.85
C SER A 42 10.85 -11.48 2.37
N ASP A 43 11.56 -12.43 1.77
CA ASP A 43 12.93 -12.72 2.16
C ASP A 43 13.83 -11.48 2.04
N GLY A 44 14.66 -11.25 3.05
CA GLY A 44 15.58 -10.10 3.14
C GLY A 44 14.92 -8.71 3.17
N LYS A 45 13.61 -8.60 3.42
CA LYS A 45 12.89 -7.33 3.52
C LYS A 45 12.16 -7.20 4.87
N PRO A 46 12.01 -5.98 5.42
CA PRO A 46 11.16 -5.77 6.57
C PRO A 46 9.74 -6.25 6.29
N MET A 47 9.08 -6.78 7.32
CA MET A 47 7.70 -7.25 7.20
C MET A 47 6.79 -6.08 6.85
N LEU A 48 5.96 -6.24 5.82
CA LEU A 48 4.96 -5.27 5.46
C LEU A 48 3.75 -5.43 6.40
N HIS A 49 3.35 -4.35 7.04
CA HIS A 49 2.14 -4.29 7.86
C HIS A 49 1.08 -3.42 7.17
N MET A 50 -0.11 -3.97 7.00
CA MET A 50 -1.27 -3.27 6.46
C MET A 50 -2.37 -3.19 7.52
N GLN A 51 -3.01 -2.03 7.63
CA GLN A 51 -4.15 -1.82 8.50
C GLN A 51 -5.26 -1.06 7.78
N ILE A 52 -6.51 -1.47 7.96
CA ILE A 52 -7.68 -0.70 7.54
C ILE A 52 -7.91 0.42 8.56
N LEU A 53 -7.91 1.67 8.09
CA LEU A 53 -8.21 2.84 8.91
C LEU A 53 -9.69 3.20 8.87
N GLU A 54 -10.32 3.00 7.72
CA GLU A 54 -11.74 3.32 7.49
C GLU A 54 -12.29 2.43 6.37
N GLN A 55 -13.56 2.04 6.50
CA GLN A 55 -14.31 1.36 5.46
C GLN A 55 -15.68 2.01 5.28
N SER A 56 -15.96 2.43 4.04
CA SER A 56 -17.27 2.91 3.59
C SER A 56 -17.79 1.98 2.47
N PRO A 57 -19.04 2.13 1.98
CA PRO A 57 -19.65 1.18 1.05
C PRO A 57 -18.84 0.86 -0.22
N TYR A 58 -18.01 1.80 -0.69
CA TYR A 58 -17.22 1.63 -1.92
C TYR A 58 -15.74 1.98 -1.75
N THR A 59 -15.30 2.30 -0.53
CA THR A 59 -13.94 2.79 -0.26
C THR A 59 -13.36 2.09 0.96
N LYS A 60 -12.11 1.65 0.85
CA LYS A 60 -11.27 1.23 1.98
C LYS A 60 -10.08 2.16 2.06
N THR A 61 -9.91 2.82 3.19
CA THR A 61 -8.72 3.60 3.51
C THR A 61 -7.75 2.68 4.24
N ILE A 62 -6.57 2.48 3.66
CA ILE A 62 -5.55 1.57 4.21
C ILE A 62 -4.27 2.31 4.55
N GLN A 63 -3.62 1.87 5.62
CA GLN A 63 -2.27 2.26 5.96
C GLN A 63 -1.32 1.12 5.60
N LEU A 64 -0.20 1.46 4.97
CA LEU A 64 0.92 0.56 4.73
C LEU A 64 2.14 1.07 5.48
N SER A 65 2.77 0.19 6.25
CA SER A 65 3.98 0.47 7.00
C SER A 65 4.89 -0.76 7.03
N HIS A 66 6.08 -0.62 7.58
CA HIS A 66 7.00 -1.74 7.80
C HIS A 66 7.13 -2.00 9.31
N LEU A 67 7.11 -3.28 9.68
CA LEU A 67 7.52 -3.74 10.99
C LEU A 67 9.01 -4.04 10.95
N PHE A 68 9.76 -3.33 11.79
CA PHE A 68 11.18 -3.56 12.00
C PHE A 68 11.32 -4.35 13.29
N ALA A 69 11.99 -5.52 13.22
CA ALA A 69 12.40 -6.20 14.44
C ALA A 69 13.36 -5.26 15.18
N ASN A 70 13.03 -4.91 16.42
CA ASN A 70 13.93 -4.15 17.25
C ASN A 70 15.06 -5.09 17.68
N GLU A 71 16.28 -4.90 17.16
CA GLU A 71 17.48 -5.61 17.61
C GLU A 71 17.93 -5.17 19.02
N ALA A 72 17.10 -4.44 19.77
CA ALA A 72 17.38 -4.00 21.14
C ALA A 72 16.87 -5.01 22.19
N GLY A 73 17.29 -6.27 22.08
CA GLY A 73 16.89 -7.33 23.02
C GLY A 73 17.86 -8.50 23.13
N VAL A 74 19.09 -8.38 22.63
CA VAL A 74 20.16 -9.36 22.84
C VAL A 74 21.42 -8.62 23.27
N LEU A 75 21.46 -8.22 24.54
CA LEU A 75 22.68 -8.08 25.34
C LEU A 75 22.33 -8.39 26.81
#